data_AF-A0A9D9GT13-F1
#
_entry.id   AF-A0A9D9GT13-F1
#
_cell.length_a   1.000
_cell.length_b   1.000
_cell.length_c   1.000
_cell.angle_alpha   90.00
_cell.angle_beta   90.00
_cell.angle_gamma   90.00
#
_symmetry.space_group_name_H-M   'P 1'
#
loop_
_entity.id
_entity.type
_entity.pdbx_description
1 polymer ?
#
loop_
_entity_poly.entity_id
_entity_poly.type
_entity_poly.pdbx_seq_one_letter_code
_entity_poly.pdbx_strand_id
1 'polypeptide(L)'
;MQQNTQNTSLCTLSGSSAGRHFAGSIAVKNLKQTAAAIACTAALFAALSTPALAEDCLTAANLKAELSSRLDEQQALSAEIAGLFTLDADKSALLKTFLTELIADEKVRGLIAAELPTDAEKCLTADEEQRIVHKLYSLILSPSSQAAAAGLLRLTAPERKRLMIYNLSRAELLDPESCSAYLSGKGQVDGRADLKAMQDFFAGINYQAMEEYLGLVAASLKSQAHQSPEPNLLSAKDSALGQIMYSRALDKWRELNPEASAKIGQILQQGDQASAEDRCYLGKTFMLIMLSLKGETGDLVLLSALQQSTPYRHLPPGQH
;
A
#
# COMPACT_ATOMS: atom_id res chain seq x y z
N MET A 1 18.03 31.04 49.86
CA MET A 1 18.33 30.27 48.64
C MET A 1 17.07 30.21 47.79
N GLN A 2 17.25 30.37 46.48
CA GLN A 2 16.27 30.79 45.49
C GLN A 2 15.09 29.83 45.25
N GLN A 3 13.96 30.47 44.93
CA GLN A 3 12.86 30.13 43.99
C GLN A 3 13.06 28.86 43.12
N ASN A 4 12.05 28.12 42.68
CA ASN A 4 10.82 28.62 42.09
C ASN A 4 9.72 27.53 41.95
N THR A 5 8.52 28.04 41.74
CA THR A 5 7.19 27.47 41.87
C THR A 5 6.59 26.98 40.54
N GLN A 6 5.57 26.11 40.66
CA GLN A 6 4.27 26.11 39.95
C GLN A 6 3.97 25.24 38.70
N ASN A 7 2.81 24.55 38.85
CA ASN A 7 1.64 24.37 37.96
C ASN A 7 1.83 23.60 36.65
N THR A 8 1.09 22.53 36.28
CA THR A 8 -0.35 22.20 36.41
C THR A 8 -1.33 23.29 35.98
N SER A 9 -1.61 23.37 34.67
CA SER A 9 -2.87 23.90 34.09
C SER A 9 -2.98 23.41 32.63
N LEU A 10 -3.97 22.59 32.27
CA LEU A 10 -5.29 23.00 31.75
C LEU A 10 -5.21 23.92 30.52
N CYS A 11 -5.58 23.38 29.35
CA CYS A 11 -5.95 24.15 28.16
C CYS A 11 -7.37 23.76 27.72
N THR A 12 -8.36 24.31 28.43
CA THR A 12 -9.67 24.66 27.87
C THR A 12 -9.56 25.99 27.16
N LEU A 13 -10.06 26.10 25.92
CA LEU A 13 -10.47 27.37 25.32
C LEU A 13 -11.79 27.18 24.56
N SER A 14 -12.87 27.58 25.22
CA SER A 14 -14.15 27.95 24.63
C SER A 14 -14.12 29.41 24.18
N GLY A 15 -14.73 29.73 23.03
CA GLY A 15 -14.97 31.11 22.60
C GLY A 15 -15.83 31.18 21.34
N SER A 16 -17.13 31.42 21.52
CA SER A 16 -18.14 31.69 20.50
C SER A 16 -18.16 33.18 20.13
N SER A 17 -18.26 33.54 18.83
CA SER A 17 -19.32 34.39 18.25
C SER A 17 -18.94 34.99 16.88
N ALA A 18 -19.83 34.77 15.91
CA ALA A 18 -20.15 35.51 14.67
C ALA A 18 -19.22 36.61 14.09
N GLY A 19 -19.02 36.57 12.77
CA GLY A 19 -18.76 37.77 11.95
C GLY A 19 -17.81 37.55 10.76
N ARG A 20 -18.34 37.72 9.55
CA ARG A 20 -17.65 37.66 8.24
C ARG A 20 -16.42 38.59 8.21
N HIS A 21 -15.32 38.17 7.58
CA HIS A 21 -14.65 38.85 6.46
C HIS A 21 -13.39 38.08 5.99
N PHE A 22 -13.19 38.13 4.67
CA PHE A 22 -12.21 37.46 3.85
C PHE A 22 -10.75 37.92 4.09
N ALA A 23 -9.82 37.01 3.75
CA ALA A 23 -8.41 37.22 3.39
C ALA A 23 -7.40 37.57 4.50
N GLY A 24 -6.45 36.65 4.72
CA GLY A 24 -5.14 36.96 5.29
C GLY A 24 -4.87 36.45 6.72
N SER A 25 -4.72 35.13 6.94
CA SER A 25 -4.00 34.59 8.12
C SER A 25 -3.72 33.06 8.10
N ILE A 26 -3.55 32.44 6.92
CA ILE A 26 -3.24 31.00 6.85
C ILE A 26 -1.75 30.69 7.13
N ALA A 27 -0.87 31.69 7.18
CA ALA A 27 0.57 31.45 7.20
C ALA A 27 1.19 31.17 8.60
N VAL A 28 0.49 31.33 9.72
CA VAL A 28 1.15 31.29 11.06
C VAL A 28 0.64 30.17 11.98
N LYS A 29 -0.54 29.59 11.73
CA LYS A 29 -1.03 28.44 12.52
C LYS A 29 -0.46 27.09 12.08
N ASN A 30 -0.04 26.94 10.81
CA ASN A 30 0.58 25.70 10.33
C ASN A 30 2.01 25.50 10.86
N LEU A 31 2.78 26.55 11.12
CA LEU A 31 4.17 26.38 11.58
C LEU A 31 4.28 25.76 12.98
N LYS A 32 3.32 26.01 13.88
CA LYS A 32 3.32 25.40 15.23
C LYS A 32 2.83 23.95 15.25
N GLN A 33 1.88 23.58 14.39
CA GLN A 33 1.47 22.18 14.22
C GLN A 33 2.51 21.35 13.46
N THR A 34 3.19 21.95 12.47
CA THR A 34 4.32 21.30 11.79
C THR A 34 5.51 21.17 12.73
N ALA A 35 5.80 22.16 13.59
CA ALA A 35 6.87 22.06 14.59
C ALA A 35 6.55 21.03 15.69
N ALA A 36 5.29 20.84 16.08
CA ALA A 36 4.89 19.80 17.02
C ALA A 36 4.92 18.40 16.39
N ALA A 37 4.56 18.26 15.11
CA ALA A 37 4.69 17.02 14.35
C ALA A 37 6.17 16.64 14.10
N ILE A 38 7.02 17.63 13.82
CA ILE A 38 8.49 17.48 13.70
C ILE A 38 9.12 17.16 15.07
N ALA A 39 8.62 17.75 16.16
CA ALA A 39 9.11 17.44 17.51
C ALA A 39 8.70 16.03 17.97
N CYS A 40 7.54 15.51 17.56
CA CYS A 40 7.13 14.13 17.84
C CYS A 40 7.89 13.11 16.97
N THR A 41 8.17 13.40 15.70
CA THR A 41 9.07 12.57 14.87
C THR A 41 10.51 12.65 15.38
N ALA A 42 10.99 13.81 15.81
CA ALA A 42 12.31 13.98 16.43
C ALA A 42 12.41 13.29 17.80
N ALA A 43 11.31 13.14 18.56
CA ALA A 43 11.29 12.37 19.80
C ALA A 43 11.26 10.85 19.54
N LEU A 44 10.61 10.41 18.45
CA LEU A 44 10.73 9.03 17.95
C LEU A 44 12.16 8.73 17.48
N PHE A 45 12.83 9.72 16.85
CA PHE A 45 14.25 9.68 16.46
C PHE A 45 15.24 9.92 17.63
N ALA A 46 14.82 10.52 18.75
CA ALA A 46 15.64 10.66 19.95
C ALA A 46 15.50 9.45 20.89
N ALA A 47 14.41 8.69 20.78
CA ALA A 47 14.33 7.34 21.35
C ALA A 47 15.17 6.32 20.53
N LEU A 48 15.54 6.66 19.29
CA LEU A 48 16.49 5.92 18.45
C LEU A 48 17.97 6.17 18.82
N SER A 49 18.26 7.07 19.75
CA SER A 49 19.61 7.27 20.29
C SER A 49 19.74 6.71 21.71
N THR A 50 19.58 5.38 21.84
CA THR A 50 20.33 4.68 22.89
C THR A 50 21.83 4.96 22.67
N PRO A 51 22.61 5.36 23.68
CA PRO A 51 24.02 5.71 23.53
C PRO A 51 24.94 4.49 23.32
N ALA A 52 24.46 3.46 22.61
CA ALA A 52 25.20 2.24 22.29
C ALA A 52 25.22 1.87 20.80
N LEU A 53 24.83 2.80 19.90
CA LEU A 53 24.97 2.63 18.43
C LEU A 53 25.71 3.80 17.78
N ALA A 54 26.66 4.39 18.50
CA ALA A 54 27.73 5.14 17.85
C ALA A 54 28.75 4.11 17.32
N GLU A 55 28.74 3.86 16.00
CA GLU A 55 29.72 3.12 15.18
C GLU A 55 29.31 1.81 14.47
N ASP A 56 28.05 1.37 14.51
CA ASP A 56 27.63 0.20 13.71
C ASP A 56 26.86 0.60 12.44
N CYS A 57 27.45 0.27 11.30
CA CYS A 57 26.88 0.39 9.95
C CYS A 57 25.54 -0.37 9.85
N LEU A 58 24.42 0.37 9.73
CA LEU A 58 23.11 -0.24 9.50
C LEU A 58 23.00 -0.70 8.04
N THR A 59 23.06 -2.01 7.80
CA THR A 59 22.89 -2.60 6.46
C THR A 59 21.43 -2.99 6.22
N ALA A 60 21.04 -3.25 4.96
CA ALA A 60 19.69 -3.73 4.63
C ALA A 60 19.34 -5.06 5.33
N ALA A 61 20.33 -5.93 5.55
CA ALA A 61 20.16 -7.18 6.27
C ALA A 61 19.89 -6.96 7.77
N ASN A 62 20.62 -6.04 8.41
CA ASN A 62 20.43 -5.72 9.83
C ASN A 62 19.15 -4.91 10.04
N LEU A 63 18.81 -3.99 9.13
CA LEU A 63 17.54 -3.27 9.16
C LEU A 63 16.34 -4.21 9.02
N LYS A 64 16.44 -5.25 8.19
CA LYS A 64 15.41 -6.29 8.06
C LYS A 64 15.22 -7.09 9.36
N ALA A 65 16.29 -7.41 10.07
CA ALA A 65 16.23 -8.07 11.37
C ALA A 65 15.68 -7.15 12.47
N GLU A 66 16.13 -5.90 12.50
CA GLU A 66 15.67 -4.86 13.43
C GLU A 66 14.18 -4.55 13.25
N LEU A 67 13.72 -4.40 11.99
CA LEU A 67 12.31 -4.21 11.69
C LEU A 67 11.47 -5.43 12.11
N SER A 68 11.99 -6.64 11.92
CA SER A 68 11.32 -7.85 12.41
C SER A 68 11.19 -7.85 13.94
N SER A 69 12.23 -7.40 14.66
CA SER A 69 12.21 -7.26 16.12
C SER A 69 11.27 -6.15 16.59
N ARG A 70 11.17 -5.03 15.88
CA ARG A 70 10.27 -3.90 16.23
C ARG A 70 8.80 -4.25 16.03
N LEU A 71 8.51 -5.08 15.03
CA LEU A 71 7.18 -5.65 14.85
C LEU A 71 6.74 -6.53 16.03
N ASP A 72 7.69 -7.09 16.81
CA ASP A 72 7.37 -7.87 18.02
C ASP A 72 7.08 -6.98 19.25
N GLU A 73 7.46 -5.69 19.23
CA GLU A 73 7.25 -4.74 20.33
C GLU A 73 5.99 -3.89 20.15
N GLN A 74 4.88 -4.28 20.81
CA GLN A 74 3.58 -3.61 20.70
C GLN A 74 3.59 -2.08 20.97
N GLN A 75 4.49 -1.60 21.83
CA GLN A 75 4.64 -0.17 22.13
C GLN A 75 5.36 0.59 21.01
N ALA A 76 6.38 0.01 20.40
CA ALA A 76 7.09 0.57 19.26
C ALA A 76 6.15 0.70 18.05
N LEU A 77 5.38 -0.36 17.76
CA LEU A 77 4.39 -0.38 16.68
C LEU A 77 3.32 0.72 16.84
N SER A 78 2.86 0.98 18.07
CA SER A 78 1.83 2.00 18.32
C SER A 78 2.33 3.40 18.03
N ALA A 79 3.57 3.70 18.42
CA ALA A 79 4.18 5.00 18.20
C ALA A 79 4.54 5.22 16.73
N GLU A 80 4.94 4.17 16.02
CA GLU A 80 5.24 4.21 14.59
C GLU A 80 3.97 4.41 13.75
N ILE A 81 2.88 3.70 14.05
CA ILE A 81 1.57 3.94 13.41
C ILE A 81 1.14 5.40 13.61
N ALA A 82 1.25 5.95 14.82
CA ALA A 82 0.89 7.33 15.09
C ALA A 82 1.80 8.35 14.36
N GLY A 83 3.06 7.99 14.09
CA GLY A 83 3.97 8.80 13.28
C GLY A 83 3.68 8.75 11.78
N LEU A 84 3.17 7.62 11.28
CA LEU A 84 2.91 7.39 9.86
C LEU A 84 1.46 7.68 9.46
N PHE A 85 0.48 7.57 10.34
CA PHE A 85 -0.94 7.68 10.01
C PHE A 85 -1.63 8.69 10.91
N THR A 86 -2.31 9.66 10.30
CA THR A 86 -3.22 10.57 11.02
C THR A 86 -4.64 10.05 10.88
N LEU A 87 -5.05 9.18 11.80
CA LEU A 87 -6.37 8.53 11.80
C LEU A 87 -7.14 8.88 13.08
N ASP A 88 -8.46 8.70 13.05
CA ASP A 88 -9.25 8.67 14.27
C ASP A 88 -8.87 7.48 15.16
N ALA A 89 -9.29 7.52 16.42
CA ALA A 89 -8.88 6.54 17.43
C ALA A 89 -9.30 5.11 17.05
N ASP A 90 -10.50 4.94 16.48
CA ASP A 90 -11.05 3.63 16.15
C ASP A 90 -10.29 3.01 14.97
N LYS A 91 -10.04 3.78 13.90
CA LYS A 91 -9.22 3.34 12.77
C LYS A 91 -7.77 3.07 13.16
N SER A 92 -7.22 3.87 14.08
CA SER A 92 -5.87 3.64 14.62
C SER A 92 -5.79 2.32 15.38
N ALA A 93 -6.78 2.03 16.23
CA ALA A 93 -6.87 0.77 16.96
C ALA A 93 -7.05 -0.43 16.02
N LEU A 94 -7.86 -0.28 14.97
CA LEU A 94 -8.05 -1.28 13.93
C LEU A 94 -6.74 -1.59 13.18
N LEU A 95 -6.05 -0.56 12.70
CA LEU A 95 -4.77 -0.72 12.00
C LEU A 95 -3.72 -1.39 12.88
N LYS A 96 -3.65 -0.98 14.15
CA LYS A 96 -2.77 -1.61 15.14
C LYS A 96 -3.08 -3.09 15.32
N THR A 97 -4.35 -3.44 15.48
CA THR A 97 -4.78 -4.82 15.67
C THR A 97 -4.42 -5.66 14.44
N PHE A 98 -4.75 -5.16 13.26
CA PHE A 98 -4.40 -5.79 11.99
C PHE A 98 -2.89 -6.03 11.86
N LEU A 99 -2.06 -5.01 12.09
CA LEU A 99 -0.61 -5.14 11.97
C LEU A 99 -0.09 -6.16 13.00
N THR A 100 -0.53 -6.06 14.25
CA THR A 100 -0.15 -7.00 15.33
C THR A 100 -0.48 -8.45 14.98
N GLU A 101 -1.69 -8.72 14.47
CA GLU A 101 -2.09 -10.07 14.09
C GLU A 101 -1.36 -10.60 12.86
N LEU A 102 -1.11 -9.72 11.88
CA LEU A 102 -0.47 -10.10 10.64
C LEU A 102 1.01 -10.41 10.84
N ILE A 103 1.70 -9.61 11.66
CA ILE A 103 3.12 -9.80 11.96
C ILE A 103 3.36 -10.88 13.00
N ALA A 104 2.36 -11.27 13.81
CA ALA A 104 2.47 -12.43 14.69
C ALA A 104 2.63 -13.75 13.91
N ASP A 105 2.17 -13.79 12.66
CA ASP A 105 2.29 -14.96 11.77
C ASP A 105 3.70 -15.05 11.15
N GLU A 106 4.48 -16.03 11.61
CA GLU A 106 5.86 -16.24 11.18
C GLU A 106 6.00 -16.44 9.66
N LYS A 107 5.05 -17.13 9.02
CA LYS A 107 5.13 -17.35 7.57
C LYS A 107 4.87 -16.06 6.81
N VAL A 108 3.95 -15.23 7.31
CA VAL A 108 3.69 -13.91 6.72
C VAL A 108 4.91 -13.00 6.88
N ARG A 109 5.55 -12.98 8.07
CA ARG A 109 6.83 -12.28 8.26
C ARG A 109 7.88 -12.73 7.25
N GLY A 110 8.04 -14.03 7.06
CA GLY A 110 8.97 -14.61 6.10
C GLY A 110 8.72 -14.17 4.65
N LEU A 111 7.45 -14.07 4.24
CA LEU A 111 7.09 -13.55 2.92
C LEU A 111 7.44 -12.07 2.73
N ILE A 112 7.04 -11.22 3.68
CA ILE A 112 7.32 -9.78 3.63
C ILE A 112 8.84 -9.54 3.59
N ALA A 113 9.57 -10.25 4.44
CA ALA A 113 11.02 -10.27 4.49
C ALA A 113 11.66 -10.61 3.13
N ALA A 114 11.08 -11.52 2.34
CA ALA A 114 11.62 -11.92 1.04
C ALA A 114 11.47 -10.84 -0.04
N GLU A 115 10.55 -9.88 0.12
CA GLU A 115 10.35 -8.77 -0.83
C GLU A 115 11.26 -7.55 -0.58
N LEU A 116 11.95 -7.53 0.57
CA LEU A 116 12.93 -6.50 0.89
C LEU A 116 14.25 -6.74 0.12
N PRO A 117 14.92 -5.67 -0.34
CA PRO A 117 16.19 -5.79 -1.07
C PRO A 117 17.27 -6.52 -0.27
N THR A 118 18.06 -7.36 -0.94
CA THR A 118 19.05 -8.26 -0.34
C THR A 118 20.49 -7.74 -0.34
N ASP A 119 20.75 -6.52 -0.83
CA ASP A 119 22.13 -5.99 -0.87
C ASP A 119 22.61 -5.66 0.54
N ALA A 120 23.34 -6.61 1.12
CA ALA A 120 23.51 -6.79 2.56
C ALA A 120 24.70 -6.06 3.19
N GLU A 121 25.53 -5.33 2.44
CA GLU A 121 26.84 -4.89 2.94
C GLU A 121 27.11 -3.38 2.85
N LYS A 122 26.22 -2.60 2.24
CA LYS A 122 26.35 -1.13 2.22
C LYS A 122 25.68 -0.52 3.45
N CYS A 123 26.37 0.40 4.12
CA CYS A 123 25.74 1.24 5.15
C CYS A 123 24.65 2.10 4.53
N LEU A 124 23.47 2.03 5.11
CA LEU A 124 22.34 2.85 4.72
C LEU A 124 22.52 4.28 5.25
N THR A 125 22.24 5.25 4.41
CA THR A 125 21.94 6.62 4.83
C THR A 125 20.57 6.66 5.52
N ALA A 126 20.31 7.70 6.32
CA ALA A 126 19.00 7.90 6.95
C ALA A 126 17.85 7.94 5.93
N ASP A 127 18.09 8.52 4.75
CA ASP A 127 17.12 8.56 3.64
C ASP A 127 16.86 7.16 3.05
N GLU A 128 17.88 6.31 2.96
CA GLU A 128 17.75 4.92 2.50
C GLU A 128 17.00 4.07 3.54
N GLU A 129 17.30 4.24 4.82
CA GLU A 129 16.58 3.59 5.92
C GLU A 129 15.09 3.94 5.89
N GLN A 130 14.75 5.23 5.86
CA GLN A 130 13.37 5.69 5.84
C GLN A 130 12.61 5.16 4.61
N ARG A 131 13.27 5.08 3.45
CA ARG A 131 12.67 4.51 2.23
C ARG A 131 12.36 3.02 2.39
N ILE A 132 13.24 2.26 3.03
CA ILE A 132 13.03 0.83 3.30
C ILE A 132 11.87 0.64 4.29
N VAL A 133 11.79 1.44 5.35
CA VAL A 133 10.67 1.42 6.30
C VAL A 133 9.34 1.69 5.59
N HIS A 134 9.26 2.76 4.78
CA HIS A 134 8.03 3.04 4.05
C HIS A 134 7.67 1.94 3.04
N LYS A 135 8.67 1.34 2.39
CA LYS A 135 8.46 0.19 1.51
C LYS A 135 7.91 -1.01 2.28
N LEU A 136 8.38 -1.27 3.50
CA LEU A 136 7.85 -2.33 4.36
C LEU A 136 6.36 -2.12 4.64
N TYR A 137 5.98 -0.94 5.10
CA TYR A 137 4.56 -0.62 5.38
C TYR A 137 3.70 -0.69 4.12
N SER A 138 4.20 -0.18 2.99
CA SER A 138 3.57 -0.35 1.68
C SER A 138 3.36 -1.84 1.34
N LEU A 139 4.37 -2.70 1.48
CA LEU A 139 4.25 -4.13 1.18
C LEU A 139 3.21 -4.85 2.05
N ILE A 140 3.17 -4.52 3.35
CA ILE A 140 2.26 -5.13 4.32
C ILE A 140 0.81 -4.74 4.04
N LEU A 141 0.60 -3.47 3.71
CA LEU A 141 -0.73 -2.89 3.59
C LEU A 141 -1.19 -2.78 2.13
N SER A 142 -0.40 -3.24 1.16
CA SER A 142 -0.73 -3.16 -0.26
C SER A 142 -1.08 -4.50 -0.88
N PRO A 143 -2.23 -4.61 -1.58
CA PRO A 143 -2.59 -5.81 -2.34
C PRO A 143 -1.78 -5.98 -3.62
N SER A 144 -0.98 -4.97 -4.02
CA SER A 144 -0.13 -5.00 -5.21
C SER A 144 1.29 -5.53 -4.95
N SER A 145 1.63 -5.84 -3.69
CA SER A 145 2.88 -6.56 -3.40
C SER A 145 2.87 -7.92 -4.10
N GLN A 146 4.04 -8.47 -4.41
CA GLN A 146 4.10 -9.73 -5.17
C GLN A 146 3.45 -10.87 -4.38
N ALA A 147 3.67 -10.91 -3.06
CA ALA A 147 3.04 -11.87 -2.16
C ALA A 147 1.52 -11.71 -2.14
N ALA A 148 1.00 -10.48 -2.04
CA ALA A 148 -0.45 -10.27 -2.05
C ALA A 148 -1.05 -10.58 -3.41
N ALA A 149 -0.38 -10.25 -4.53
CA ALA A 149 -0.86 -10.59 -5.87
C ALA A 149 -0.94 -12.11 -6.08
N ALA A 150 0.04 -12.87 -5.59
CA ALA A 150 0.01 -14.34 -5.61
C ALA A 150 -1.08 -14.91 -4.67
N GLY A 151 -1.33 -14.25 -3.54
CA GLY A 151 -2.41 -14.57 -2.61
C GLY A 151 -3.81 -14.35 -3.19
N LEU A 152 -3.99 -13.35 -4.06
CA LEU A 152 -5.27 -13.09 -4.74
C LEU A 152 -5.77 -14.32 -5.51
N LEU A 153 -4.87 -15.11 -6.09
CA LEU A 153 -5.23 -16.35 -6.79
C LEU A 153 -5.92 -17.36 -5.87
N ARG A 154 -5.73 -17.28 -4.55
CA ARG A 154 -6.27 -18.23 -3.55
C ARG A 154 -7.57 -17.76 -2.90
N LEU A 155 -7.92 -16.48 -3.05
CA LEU A 155 -9.15 -15.93 -2.51
C LEU A 155 -10.39 -16.46 -3.25
N THR A 156 -11.58 -16.17 -2.73
CA THR A 156 -12.82 -16.38 -3.47
C THR A 156 -13.01 -15.29 -4.54
N ALA A 157 -13.86 -15.56 -5.54
CA ALA A 157 -14.16 -14.57 -6.59
C ALA A 157 -14.69 -13.22 -6.05
N PRO A 158 -15.62 -13.19 -5.05
CA PRO A 158 -16.06 -11.92 -4.47
C PRO A 158 -14.95 -11.15 -3.75
N GLU A 159 -14.09 -11.84 -2.99
CA GLU A 159 -12.98 -11.23 -2.25
C GLU A 159 -11.95 -10.62 -3.20
N ARG A 160 -11.51 -11.39 -4.22
CA ARG A 160 -10.64 -10.89 -5.28
C ARG A 160 -11.17 -9.61 -5.91
N LYS A 161 -12.46 -9.62 -6.28
CA LYS A 161 -13.09 -8.47 -6.94
C LYS A 161 -13.10 -7.25 -6.02
N ARG A 162 -13.45 -7.40 -4.74
CA ARG A 162 -13.45 -6.30 -3.77
C ARG A 162 -12.06 -5.74 -3.55
N LEU A 163 -11.06 -6.61 -3.40
CA LEU A 163 -9.68 -6.15 -3.20
C LEU A 163 -9.15 -5.41 -4.44
N MET A 164 -9.56 -5.82 -5.65
CA MET A 164 -9.26 -5.10 -6.88
C MET A 164 -9.94 -3.73 -6.98
N ILE A 165 -11.15 -3.56 -6.43
CA ILE A 165 -11.81 -2.25 -6.33
C ILE A 165 -10.98 -1.32 -5.45
N TYR A 166 -10.55 -1.78 -4.28
CA TYR A 166 -9.68 -0.99 -3.41
C TYR A 166 -8.33 -0.69 -4.04
N ASN A 167 -7.78 -1.64 -4.80
CA ASN A 167 -6.56 -1.44 -5.58
C ASN A 167 -6.71 -0.29 -6.60
N LEU A 168 -7.88 -0.20 -7.26
CA LEU A 168 -8.19 0.89 -8.19
C LEU A 168 -8.29 2.21 -7.45
N SER A 169 -9.03 2.26 -6.34
CA SER A 169 -9.19 3.47 -5.53
C SER A 169 -7.85 4.01 -5.03
N ARG A 170 -6.91 3.13 -4.67
CA ARG A 170 -5.54 3.55 -4.31
C ARG A 170 -4.74 4.07 -5.50
N ALA A 171 -4.84 3.43 -6.66
CA ALA A 171 -4.17 3.89 -7.88
C ALA A 171 -4.64 5.29 -8.32
N GLU A 172 -5.86 5.70 -7.95
CA GLU A 172 -6.34 7.08 -8.17
C GLU A 172 -5.62 8.14 -7.35
N LEU A 173 -4.96 7.76 -6.26
CA LEU A 173 -4.25 8.66 -5.35
C LEU A 173 -2.75 8.75 -5.66
N LEU A 174 -2.25 7.91 -6.56
CA LEU A 174 -0.83 7.89 -6.95
C LEU A 174 -0.57 8.90 -8.07
N ASP A 175 0.62 9.51 -8.03
CA ASP A 175 1.15 10.25 -9.17
C ASP A 175 1.36 9.31 -10.38
N PRO A 176 1.47 9.84 -11.62
CA PRO A 176 1.58 9.03 -12.83
C PRO A 176 2.70 7.98 -12.81
N GLU A 177 3.88 8.29 -12.27
CA GLU A 177 5.02 7.37 -12.24
C GLU A 177 4.75 6.22 -11.28
N SER A 178 4.34 6.56 -10.06
CA SER A 178 4.00 5.58 -9.03
C SER A 178 2.81 4.72 -9.44
N CYS A 179 1.77 5.31 -10.04
CA CYS A 179 0.61 4.60 -10.57
C CYS A 179 1.00 3.62 -11.68
N SER A 180 1.82 4.05 -12.65
CA SER A 180 2.30 3.20 -13.73
C SER A 180 3.07 2.00 -13.18
N ALA A 181 3.96 2.21 -12.20
CA ALA A 181 4.70 1.14 -11.56
C ALA A 181 3.78 0.19 -10.77
N TYR A 182 2.85 0.77 -10.00
CA TYR A 182 1.91 0.06 -9.15
C TYR A 182 0.95 -0.85 -9.93
N LEU A 183 0.41 -0.37 -11.06
CA LEU A 183 -0.54 -1.12 -11.87
C LEU A 183 0.10 -2.13 -12.82
N SER A 184 1.32 -1.86 -13.29
CA SER A 184 2.01 -2.78 -14.20
C SER A 184 2.68 -3.95 -13.47
N GLY A 185 2.86 -3.86 -12.15
CA GLY A 185 3.68 -4.80 -11.39
C GLY A 185 5.16 -4.80 -11.82
N LYS A 186 5.55 -3.85 -12.67
CA LYS A 186 6.89 -3.68 -13.22
C LYS A 186 7.48 -2.39 -12.66
N GLY A 187 8.66 -2.51 -12.06
CA GLY A 187 9.33 -1.39 -11.40
C GLY A 187 9.04 -1.34 -9.90
N GLN A 188 9.92 -0.66 -9.17
CA GLN A 188 9.71 -0.42 -7.75
C GLN A 188 8.87 0.83 -7.59
N VAL A 189 7.67 0.70 -7.01
CA VAL A 189 6.93 1.86 -6.53
C VAL A 189 7.76 2.52 -5.43
N ASP A 190 7.91 3.85 -5.46
CA ASP A 190 8.54 4.55 -4.32
C ASP A 190 7.67 4.30 -3.09
N GLY A 191 8.24 3.64 -2.08
CA GLY A 191 7.54 3.33 -0.83
C GLY A 191 6.95 4.58 -0.16
N ARG A 192 7.56 5.77 -0.37
CA ARG A 192 7.00 7.05 0.11
C ARG A 192 5.71 7.42 -0.58
N ALA A 193 5.69 7.36 -1.91
CA ALA A 193 4.51 7.71 -2.69
C ALA A 193 3.36 6.72 -2.41
N ASP A 194 3.67 5.43 -2.30
CA ASP A 194 2.66 4.42 -2.01
C ASP A 194 2.09 4.53 -0.60
N LEU A 195 2.94 4.77 0.40
CA LEU A 195 2.52 5.02 1.77
C LEU A 195 1.65 6.29 1.85
N LYS A 196 2.01 7.35 1.13
CA LYS A 196 1.20 8.58 1.09
C LYS A 196 -0.18 8.33 0.50
N ALA A 197 -0.26 7.62 -0.63
CA ALA A 197 -1.56 7.24 -1.21
C ALA A 197 -2.39 6.38 -0.27
N MET A 198 -1.76 5.52 0.53
CA MET A 198 -2.41 4.71 1.55
C MET A 198 -2.93 5.52 2.74
N GLN A 199 -2.16 6.50 3.21
CA GLN A 199 -2.61 7.46 4.22
C GLN A 199 -3.86 8.21 3.74
N ASP A 200 -3.82 8.71 2.50
CA ASP A 200 -4.95 9.43 1.90
C ASP A 200 -6.17 8.53 1.72
N PHE A 201 -5.95 7.27 1.32
CA PHE A 201 -7.00 6.27 1.19
C PHE A 201 -7.69 5.99 2.54
N PHE A 202 -6.93 5.72 3.61
CA PHE A 202 -7.50 5.46 4.94
C PHE A 202 -8.18 6.69 5.56
N ALA A 203 -7.69 7.89 5.26
CA ALA A 203 -8.37 9.13 5.62
C ALA A 203 -9.72 9.28 4.90
N GLY A 204 -9.79 8.85 3.63
CA GLY A 204 -10.97 9.01 2.78
C GLY A 204 -12.08 7.98 2.95
N ILE A 205 -11.78 6.77 3.44
CA ILE A 205 -12.78 5.71 3.64
C ILE A 205 -13.36 5.71 5.06
N ASN A 206 -14.52 5.06 5.27
CA ASN A 206 -15.08 4.89 6.61
C ASN A 206 -14.46 3.68 7.34
N TYR A 207 -14.78 3.51 8.64
CA TYR A 207 -14.26 2.41 9.45
C TYR A 207 -14.54 1.03 8.84
N GLN A 208 -15.77 0.79 8.38
CA GLN A 208 -16.18 -0.51 7.81
C GLN A 208 -15.41 -0.86 6.52
N ALA A 209 -15.20 0.12 5.64
CA ALA A 209 -14.41 -0.07 4.44
C ALA A 209 -12.92 -0.31 4.76
N MET A 210 -12.39 0.35 5.80
CA MET A 210 -11.03 0.09 6.28
C MET A 210 -10.90 -1.33 6.86
N GLU A 211 -11.86 -1.77 7.66
CA GLU A 211 -11.92 -3.11 8.22
C GLU A 211 -11.99 -4.18 7.12
N GLU A 212 -12.86 -3.99 6.14
CA GLU A 212 -12.96 -4.90 4.99
C GLU A 212 -11.66 -4.93 4.17
N TYR A 213 -11.08 -3.76 3.88
CA TYR A 213 -9.81 -3.67 3.15
C TYR A 213 -8.70 -4.45 3.86
N LEU A 214 -8.49 -4.16 5.14
CA LEU A 214 -7.46 -4.81 5.95
C LEU A 214 -7.72 -6.31 6.06
N GLY A 215 -8.98 -6.74 6.25
CA GLY A 215 -9.35 -8.15 6.26
C GLY A 215 -8.99 -8.87 4.95
N LEU A 216 -9.25 -8.24 3.79
CA LEU A 216 -8.92 -8.80 2.48
C LEU A 216 -7.41 -8.86 2.23
N VAL A 217 -6.65 -7.84 2.63
CA VAL A 217 -5.18 -7.84 2.54
C VAL A 217 -4.60 -8.95 3.42
N ALA A 218 -5.06 -9.09 4.66
CA ALA A 218 -4.64 -10.18 5.56
C ALA A 218 -4.96 -11.55 4.97
N ALA A 219 -6.17 -11.75 4.44
CA ALA A 219 -6.56 -13.02 3.81
C ALA A 219 -5.63 -13.36 2.62
N SER A 220 -5.31 -12.37 1.79
CA SER A 220 -4.41 -12.57 0.65
C SER A 220 -3.02 -13.00 1.11
N LEU A 221 -2.39 -12.23 2.01
CA LEU A 221 -1.05 -12.52 2.51
C LEU A 221 -0.98 -13.86 3.25
N LYS A 222 -1.95 -14.15 4.12
CA LYS A 222 -2.02 -15.43 4.85
C LYS A 222 -2.22 -16.60 3.90
N SER A 223 -3.12 -16.48 2.92
CA SER A 223 -3.33 -17.57 1.96
C SER A 223 -2.07 -17.88 1.15
N GLN A 224 -1.30 -16.86 0.78
CA GLN A 224 0.00 -17.04 0.14
C GLN A 224 1.05 -17.64 1.09
N ALA A 225 1.13 -17.15 2.33
CA ALA A 225 2.09 -17.60 3.34
C ALA A 225 1.91 -19.06 3.71
N HIS A 226 0.66 -19.47 3.86
CA HIS A 226 0.29 -20.84 4.23
C HIS A 226 0.09 -21.74 3.03
N GLN A 227 0.15 -21.20 1.81
CA GLN A 227 -0.10 -21.91 0.55
C GLN A 227 -1.46 -22.61 0.57
N SER A 228 -2.47 -21.99 1.18
CA SER A 228 -3.79 -22.59 1.38
C SER A 228 -4.90 -21.52 1.36
N PRO A 229 -6.03 -21.74 0.68
CA PRO A 229 -6.29 -22.90 -0.21
C PRO A 229 -5.38 -22.87 -1.44
N GLU A 230 -5.40 -23.95 -2.23
CA GLU A 230 -4.66 -24.02 -3.49
C GLU A 230 -5.06 -22.85 -4.43
N PRO A 231 -4.13 -22.35 -5.26
CA PRO A 231 -4.44 -21.26 -6.16
C PRO A 231 -5.47 -21.68 -7.21
N ASN A 232 -6.41 -20.78 -7.49
CA ASN A 232 -7.35 -20.91 -8.60
C ASN A 232 -6.62 -20.63 -9.92
N LEU A 233 -5.97 -21.67 -10.46
CA LEU A 233 -5.26 -21.60 -11.72
C LEU A 233 -6.18 -21.94 -12.88
N LEU A 234 -6.18 -21.12 -13.94
CA LEU A 234 -6.87 -21.44 -15.17
C LEU A 234 -6.06 -22.41 -16.02
N SER A 235 -6.76 -23.30 -16.74
CA SER A 235 -6.16 -24.05 -17.84
C SER A 235 -5.72 -23.10 -18.95
N ALA A 236 -4.88 -23.58 -19.89
CA ALA A 236 -4.52 -22.79 -21.07
C ALA A 236 -5.75 -22.37 -21.91
N LYS A 237 -6.75 -23.26 -22.00
CA LYS A 237 -8.01 -22.99 -22.70
C LYS A 237 -8.82 -21.89 -21.99
N ASP A 238 -8.91 -21.96 -20.67
CA ASP A 238 -9.68 -21.00 -19.87
C ASP A 238 -8.97 -19.65 -19.80
N SER A 239 -7.64 -19.63 -19.77
CA SER A 239 -6.83 -18.43 -19.92
C SER A 239 -7.08 -17.75 -21.28
N ALA A 240 -7.07 -18.53 -22.37
CA ALA A 240 -7.37 -18.00 -23.71
C ALA A 240 -8.82 -17.46 -23.79
N LEU A 241 -9.77 -18.15 -23.16
CA LEU A 241 -11.15 -17.68 -23.07
C LEU A 241 -11.24 -16.36 -22.28
N GLY A 242 -10.53 -16.23 -21.17
CA GLY A 242 -10.40 -14.99 -20.40
C GLY A 242 -9.88 -13.85 -21.25
N GLN A 243 -8.79 -14.05 -22.00
CA GLN A 243 -8.25 -13.05 -22.92
C GLN A 243 -9.25 -12.63 -24.01
N ILE A 244 -9.98 -13.59 -24.61
CA ILE A 244 -11.03 -13.30 -25.61
C ILE A 244 -12.16 -12.48 -24.99
N MET A 245 -12.61 -12.85 -23.80
CA MET A 245 -13.66 -12.12 -23.08
C MET A 245 -13.23 -10.70 -22.73
N TYR A 246 -11.98 -10.55 -22.30
CA TYR A 246 -11.38 -9.24 -22.06
C TYR A 246 -11.33 -8.40 -23.34
N SER A 247 -10.85 -8.96 -24.45
CA SER A 247 -10.79 -8.26 -25.75
C SER A 247 -12.17 -7.77 -26.19
N ARG A 248 -13.20 -8.61 -26.08
CA ARG A 248 -14.59 -8.21 -26.40
C ARG A 248 -15.10 -7.10 -25.49
N ALA A 249 -14.75 -7.15 -24.21
CA ALA A 249 -15.12 -6.12 -23.25
C ALA A 249 -14.45 -4.79 -23.58
N LEU A 250 -13.18 -4.82 -23.97
CA LEU A 250 -12.43 -3.65 -24.44
C LEU A 250 -13.04 -3.06 -25.72
N ASP A 251 -13.39 -3.89 -26.70
CA ASP A 251 -14.03 -3.42 -27.94
C ASP A 251 -15.36 -2.72 -27.65
N LYS A 252 -16.22 -3.33 -26.83
CA LYS A 252 -17.48 -2.72 -26.39
C LYS A 252 -17.26 -1.43 -25.59
N TRP A 253 -16.24 -1.38 -24.74
CA TRP A 253 -15.89 -0.18 -24.00
C TRP A 253 -15.44 0.94 -24.93
N ARG A 254 -14.65 0.63 -25.97
CA ARG A 254 -14.20 1.57 -26.99
C ARG A 254 -15.35 2.13 -27.83
N GLU A 255 -16.34 1.30 -28.18
CA GLU A 255 -17.57 1.73 -28.85
C GLU A 255 -18.35 2.77 -28.02
N LEU A 256 -18.41 2.55 -26.69
CA LEU A 256 -19.10 3.45 -25.76
C LEU A 256 -18.29 4.70 -25.40
N ASN A 257 -16.98 4.69 -25.63
CA ASN A 257 -16.04 5.77 -25.27
C ASN A 257 -15.11 6.11 -26.45
N PRO A 258 -15.62 6.64 -27.57
CA PRO A 258 -14.86 6.81 -28.81
C PRO A 258 -13.65 7.75 -28.67
N GLU A 259 -13.78 8.83 -27.88
CA GLU A 259 -12.67 9.76 -27.60
C GLU A 259 -11.54 9.08 -26.81
N ALA A 260 -11.91 8.25 -25.83
CA ALA A 260 -10.96 7.49 -25.04
C ALA A 260 -10.32 6.33 -25.83
N SER A 261 -11.04 5.76 -26.80
CA SER A 261 -10.57 4.69 -27.68
C SER A 261 -9.36 5.13 -28.51
N ALA A 262 -9.41 6.33 -29.09
CA ALA A 262 -8.30 6.89 -29.86
C ALA A 262 -7.03 7.03 -29.01
N LYS A 263 -7.17 7.55 -27.78
CA LYS A 263 -6.06 7.65 -26.83
C LYS A 263 -5.48 6.27 -26.50
N ILE A 264 -6.31 5.29 -26.15
CA ILE A 264 -5.82 3.91 -25.86
C ILE A 264 -5.09 3.31 -27.07
N GLY A 265 -5.62 3.49 -28.28
CA GLY A 265 -4.98 3.02 -29.51
C GLY A 265 -3.58 3.60 -29.68
N GLN A 266 -3.42 4.91 -29.45
CA GLN A 266 -2.13 5.59 -29.49
C GLN A 266 -1.16 5.06 -28.43
N ILE A 267 -1.63 4.88 -27.19
CA ILE A 267 -0.79 4.37 -26.08
C ILE A 267 -0.29 2.95 -26.41
N LEU A 268 -1.16 2.08 -26.92
CA LEU A 268 -0.79 0.71 -27.30
C LEU A 268 0.22 0.68 -28.46
N GLN A 269 0.16 1.64 -29.40
CA GLN A 269 1.15 1.77 -30.47
C GLN A 269 2.52 2.25 -29.96
N GLN A 270 2.53 3.09 -28.92
CA GLN A 270 3.77 3.55 -28.28
C GLN A 270 4.44 2.46 -27.43
N GLY A 271 3.66 1.53 -26.87
CA GLY A 271 4.16 0.44 -26.04
C GLY A 271 4.98 0.96 -24.86
N ASP A 272 6.21 0.50 -24.72
CA ASP A 272 7.10 0.91 -23.63
C ASP A 272 7.53 2.38 -23.70
N GLN A 273 7.36 3.05 -24.85
CA GLN A 273 7.67 4.47 -25.04
C GLN A 273 6.53 5.40 -24.57
N ALA A 274 5.38 4.85 -24.19
CA ALA A 274 4.28 5.65 -23.65
C ALA A 274 4.69 6.38 -22.36
N SER A 275 4.14 7.58 -22.14
CA SER A 275 4.39 8.35 -20.92
C SER A 275 3.89 7.61 -19.67
N ALA A 276 4.41 7.96 -18.49
CA ALA A 276 3.90 7.40 -17.24
C ALA A 276 2.40 7.69 -17.02
N GLU A 277 1.95 8.88 -17.43
CA GLU A 277 0.53 9.26 -17.39
C GLU A 277 -0.32 8.37 -18.29
N ASP A 278 0.13 8.11 -19.50
CA ASP A 278 -0.56 7.24 -20.44
C ASP A 278 -0.60 5.78 -19.96
N ARG A 279 0.51 5.26 -19.42
CA ARG A 279 0.56 3.91 -18.85
C ARG A 279 -0.33 3.78 -17.62
N CYS A 280 -0.35 4.78 -16.74
CA CYS A 280 -1.25 4.83 -15.60
C CYS A 280 -2.72 4.85 -16.05
N TYR A 281 -3.07 5.75 -16.99
CA TYR A 281 -4.41 5.85 -17.57
C TYR A 281 -4.87 4.53 -18.19
N LEU A 282 -3.97 3.90 -18.95
CA LEU A 282 -4.22 2.61 -19.57
C LEU A 282 -4.47 1.52 -18.51
N GLY A 283 -3.61 1.42 -17.48
CA GLY A 283 -3.78 0.46 -16.38
C GLY A 283 -5.10 0.64 -15.61
N LYS A 284 -5.48 1.88 -15.29
CA LYS A 284 -6.76 2.18 -14.63
C LYS A 284 -7.94 1.77 -15.50
N THR A 285 -7.86 2.06 -16.80
CA THR A 285 -8.89 1.66 -17.77
C THR A 285 -9.02 0.15 -17.88
N PHE A 286 -7.90 -0.57 -17.94
CA PHE A 286 -7.87 -2.03 -17.89
C PHE A 286 -8.63 -2.56 -16.66
N MET A 287 -8.34 -2.03 -15.47
CA MET A 287 -9.02 -2.43 -14.23
C MET A 287 -10.50 -2.10 -14.21
N LEU A 288 -10.90 -0.91 -14.69
CA LEU A 288 -12.31 -0.54 -14.81
C LEU A 288 -13.10 -1.51 -15.71
N ILE A 289 -12.52 -1.88 -16.86
CA ILE A 289 -13.13 -2.85 -17.78
C ILE A 289 -13.29 -4.19 -17.08
N MET A 290 -12.24 -4.71 -16.44
CA MET A 290 -12.30 -5.99 -15.72
C MET A 290 -13.37 -5.97 -14.61
N LEU A 291 -13.43 -4.90 -13.82
CA LEU A 291 -14.40 -4.76 -12.72
C LEU A 291 -15.86 -4.64 -13.20
N SER A 292 -16.07 -4.12 -14.42
CA SER A 292 -17.38 -4.02 -15.06
C SER A 292 -17.97 -5.38 -15.45
N LEU A 293 -17.12 -6.39 -15.62
CA LEU A 293 -17.55 -7.75 -15.94
C LEU A 293 -18.19 -8.41 -14.71
N LYS A 294 -19.26 -9.18 -14.96
CA LYS A 294 -20.10 -9.81 -13.94
C LYS A 294 -19.98 -11.33 -13.98
N GLY A 295 -20.21 -11.95 -12.83
CA GLY A 295 -20.22 -13.40 -12.68
C GLY A 295 -18.89 -14.06 -13.06
N GLU A 296 -18.97 -15.30 -13.53
CA GLU A 296 -17.83 -16.14 -13.91
C GLU A 296 -16.93 -15.49 -14.96
N THR A 297 -17.49 -14.74 -15.92
CA THR A 297 -16.72 -14.05 -16.95
C THR A 297 -15.73 -13.04 -16.35
N GLY A 298 -16.17 -12.27 -15.35
CA GLY A 298 -15.30 -11.28 -14.70
C GLY A 298 -14.19 -11.94 -13.90
N ASP A 299 -14.50 -13.04 -13.22
CA ASP A 299 -13.51 -13.79 -12.45
C ASP A 299 -12.49 -14.49 -13.35
N LEU A 300 -12.93 -15.07 -14.47
CA LEU A 300 -12.06 -15.67 -15.49
C LEU A 300 -11.06 -14.66 -16.05
N VAL A 301 -11.52 -13.46 -16.39
CA VAL A 301 -10.67 -12.38 -16.89
C VAL A 301 -9.66 -11.94 -15.82
N LEU A 302 -10.12 -11.78 -14.59
CA LEU A 302 -9.27 -11.37 -13.47
C LEU A 302 -8.18 -12.40 -13.16
N LEU A 303 -8.54 -13.68 -13.08
CA LEU A 303 -7.57 -14.76 -12.90
C LEU A 303 -6.58 -14.80 -14.06
N SER A 304 -7.04 -14.73 -15.31
CA SER A 304 -6.14 -14.68 -16.48
C SER A 304 -5.14 -13.52 -16.40
N ALA A 305 -5.54 -12.35 -15.92
CA ALA A 305 -4.64 -11.20 -15.76
C ALA A 305 -3.63 -11.43 -14.62
N LEU A 306 -4.10 -11.88 -13.45
CA LEU A 306 -3.26 -12.16 -12.28
C LEU A 306 -2.21 -13.25 -12.56
N GLN A 307 -2.59 -14.30 -13.29
CA GLN A 307 -1.66 -15.38 -13.65
C GLN A 307 -0.58 -14.92 -14.64
N GLN A 308 -0.84 -13.90 -15.48
CA GLN A 308 0.17 -13.34 -16.40
C GLN A 308 1.10 -12.34 -15.71
N SER A 309 0.61 -11.61 -14.70
CA SER A 309 1.38 -10.59 -13.98
C SER A 309 2.25 -11.16 -12.87
N THR A 310 1.90 -12.33 -12.33
CA THR A 310 2.63 -12.95 -11.21
C THR A 310 3.66 -13.93 -11.78
N PRO A 311 4.98 -13.65 -11.71
CA PRO A 311 5.97 -14.64 -12.09
C PRO A 311 5.86 -15.80 -11.10
N TYR A 312 5.40 -16.97 -11.55
CA TYR A 312 5.46 -18.22 -10.79
C TYR A 312 6.92 -18.69 -10.64
N ARG A 313 7.74 -17.92 -9.92
CA ARG A 313 9.14 -18.28 -9.63
C ARG A 313 9.29 -19.23 -8.44
N HIS A 314 8.19 -19.61 -7.78
CA HIS A 314 8.23 -20.45 -6.57
C HIS A 314 7.23 -21.60 -6.55
N LEU A 315 6.66 -22.01 -7.69
CA LEU A 315 6.01 -23.33 -7.73
C LEU A 315 7.13 -24.40 -7.74
N PRO A 316 7.11 -25.39 -6.83
CA PRO A 316 8.04 -26.50 -6.89
C PRO A 316 7.96 -27.15 -8.28
N PRO A 317 9.09 -27.56 -8.88
CA PRO A 317 9.06 -28.21 -10.18
C PRO A 317 8.26 -29.52 -10.06
N GLY A 318 7.12 -29.60 -10.75
CA GLY A 318 6.30 -30.83 -10.76
C GLY A 318 4.81 -30.68 -11.07
N GLN A 319 4.27 -29.47 -11.27
CA GLN A 319 2.86 -29.30 -11.66
C GLN A 319 2.77 -28.35 -12.87
N HIS A 320 2.97 -28.93 -14.05
CA HIS A 320 2.55 -28.39 -15.34
C HIS A 320 1.43 -29.27 -15.89
#